data_AF-A0AAV4UY55-F1
#
_entry.id   AF-A0AAV4UY55-F1
#
_cell.length_a   1.000
_cell.length_b   1.000
_cell.length_c   1.000
_cell.angle_alpha   90.00
_cell.angle_beta   90.00
_cell.angle_gamma   90.00
#
_symmetry.space_group_name_H-M   'P 1'
#
loop_
_entity.id
_entity.type
_entity.pdbx_description
1 polymer ?
#
loop_
_entity_poly.entity_id
_entity_poly.type
_entity_poly.pdbx_seq_one_letter_code
_entity_poly.pdbx_strand_id
1 'polypeptide(L)'
;MRAIYGTYRISSWMFCEFSAITAYHPQSNGLSEQKLRIIKASLKSHVQQNKSWVEAFPFVLLELRDTLKEDIRYSSAGLLYGSPLCLLGEFVTKISNVLHSDSVQRLQNI
;
A
#
# COMPACT_ATOMS: atom_id res chain seq x y z
N MET A 1 8.79 -11.82 -41.74
CA MET A 1 7.83 -11.52 -40.65
C MET A 1 8.31 -12.13 -39.34
N ARG A 2 9.26 -11.47 -38.66
CA ARG A 2 9.89 -11.89 -37.39
C ARG A 2 9.72 -10.74 -36.40
N ALA A 3 8.68 -10.74 -35.57
CA ALA A 3 8.55 -9.74 -34.51
C ALA A 3 7.68 -10.17 -33.31
N ILE A 4 6.96 -11.30 -33.38
CA ILE A 4 5.93 -11.63 -32.37
C ILE A 4 6.45 -12.62 -31.30
N TYR A 5 7.56 -13.34 -31.54
CA TYR A 5 8.07 -14.34 -30.59
C TYR A 5 9.03 -13.81 -29.51
N GLY A 6 9.37 -12.52 -29.53
CA GLY A 6 10.40 -11.95 -28.63
C GLY A 6 9.93 -11.61 -27.22
N THR A 7 8.63 -11.38 -27.01
CA THR A 7 8.08 -10.84 -25.76
C THR A 7 7.60 -11.90 -24.78
N TYR A 8 7.26 -13.11 -25.24
CA TYR A 8 6.87 -14.23 -24.38
C TYR A 8 8.05 -14.87 -23.62
N ARG A 9 9.28 -14.45 -23.93
CA ARG A 9 10.49 -15.02 -23.33
C ARG A 9 10.55 -14.76 -21.83
N ILE A 10 9.95 -13.70 -21.30
CA ILE A 10 10.05 -13.30 -19.89
C ILE A 10 8.89 -13.90 -19.07
N SER A 11 7.68 -13.96 -19.65
CA SER A 11 6.53 -14.65 -19.05
C SER A 11 6.70 -16.17 -19.01
N SER A 12 7.65 -16.73 -19.75
CA SER A 12 8.00 -18.15 -19.62
C SER A 12 8.82 -18.45 -18.37
N TRP A 13 9.57 -17.49 -17.81
CA TRP A 13 10.35 -17.69 -16.57
C TRP A 13 9.52 -17.43 -15.33
N MET A 14 8.64 -16.44 -15.43
CA MET A 14 7.70 -16.12 -14.38
C MET A 14 6.36 -16.68 -14.82
N PHE A 15 5.95 -17.84 -14.29
CA PHE A 15 4.66 -18.51 -14.52
C PHE A 15 3.49 -17.53 -14.33
N CYS A 16 3.27 -16.67 -15.33
CA CYS A 16 2.42 -15.50 -15.26
C CYS A 16 1.75 -15.39 -16.63
N GLU A 17 0.45 -15.68 -16.63
CA GLU A 17 -0.36 -15.56 -17.82
C GLU A 17 -0.59 -14.08 -18.15
N PHE A 18 -0.13 -13.65 -19.31
CA PHE A 18 -0.38 -12.30 -19.79
C PHE A 18 -1.81 -12.20 -20.33
N SER A 19 -2.68 -11.52 -19.60
CA SER A 19 -4.03 -11.19 -20.08
C SER A 19 -4.03 -9.82 -20.76
N ALA A 20 -4.14 -9.81 -22.09
CA ALA A 20 -4.26 -8.57 -22.85
C ALA A 20 -5.65 -7.94 -22.63
N ILE A 21 -5.67 -6.66 -22.30
CA ILE A 21 -6.92 -5.90 -22.17
C ILE A 21 -7.23 -5.31 -23.54
N THR A 22 -8.46 -5.48 -24.02
CA THR A 22 -8.89 -4.96 -25.32
C THR A 22 -8.82 -3.43 -25.34
N ALA A 23 -8.28 -2.87 -26.43
CA ALA A 23 -8.26 -1.42 -26.63
C ALA A 23 -9.70 -0.88 -26.60
N TYR A 24 -9.92 0.26 -25.93
CA TYR A 24 -11.22 0.92 -25.76
C TYR A 24 -12.28 0.13 -24.95
N HIS A 25 -11.86 -0.77 -24.07
CA HIS A 25 -12.76 -1.46 -23.14
C HIS A 25 -12.60 -0.95 -21.69
N PRO A 26 -13.25 0.18 -21.32
CA PRO A 26 -13.09 0.81 -20.01
C PRO A 26 -13.58 -0.08 -18.86
N GLN A 27 -14.47 -1.05 -19.11
CA GLN A 27 -14.99 -1.95 -18.08
C GLN A 27 -13.89 -2.85 -17.50
N SER A 28 -12.97 -3.36 -18.31
CA SER A 28 -11.85 -4.20 -17.82
C SER A 28 -10.77 -3.41 -17.09
N ASN A 29 -10.68 -2.09 -17.32
CA ASN A 29 -9.69 -1.22 -16.67
C ASN A 29 -10.22 -0.46 -15.46
N GLY A 30 -11.52 -0.56 -15.14
CA GLY A 30 -12.14 0.28 -14.11
C GLY A 30 -11.45 0.21 -12.75
N LEU A 31 -11.02 -0.98 -12.32
CA LEU A 31 -10.33 -1.17 -11.04
C LEU A 31 -8.91 -0.61 -11.04
N SER A 32 -8.14 -0.78 -12.12
CA SER A 32 -6.78 -0.25 -12.22
C SER A 32 -6.81 1.27 -12.32
N GLU A 33 -7.75 1.83 -13.08
CA GLU A 33 -7.98 3.27 -13.18
C GLU A 33 -8.45 3.89 -11.86
N GLN A 34 -9.38 3.26 -11.15
CA GLN A 34 -9.83 3.74 -9.84
C GLN A 34 -8.69 3.76 -8.83
N LYS A 35 -7.90 2.69 -8.74
CA LYS A 35 -6.71 2.62 -7.87
C LYS A 35 -5.71 3.73 -8.23
N LEU A 36 -5.46 3.92 -9.52
CA LEU A 36 -4.55 4.96 -9.98
C LEU A 36 -5.07 6.38 -9.67
N ARG A 37 -6.38 6.62 -9.73
CA ARG A 37 -6.99 7.91 -9.32
C ARG A 37 -6.73 8.20 -7.85
N ILE A 38 -6.90 7.20 -6.98
CA ILE A 38 -6.67 7.35 -5.54
C ILE A 38 -5.19 7.66 -5.26
N ILE A 39 -4.26 6.92 -5.86
CA ILE A 39 -2.82 7.14 -5.71
C ILE A 39 -2.44 8.54 -6.17
N LYS A 40 -2.92 8.97 -7.34
CA LYS A 40 -2.67 10.32 -7.87
C LYS A 40 -3.22 11.42 -6.95
N ALA A 41 -4.40 11.22 -6.36
CA ALA A 41 -5.00 12.18 -5.44
C ALA A 41 -4.20 12.29 -4.13
N SER A 42 -3.82 11.16 -3.53
CA SER A 42 -2.98 11.14 -2.33
C SER A 42 -1.61 11.78 -2.61
N LEU A 43 -0.94 11.40 -3.70
CA LEU A 43 0.35 11.97 -4.08
C LEU A 43 0.29 13.49 -4.28
N LYS A 44 -0.79 14.02 -4.87
CA LYS A 44 -0.99 15.48 -4.98
C LYS A 44 -1.02 16.18 -3.62
N SER A 45 -1.67 15.59 -2.62
CA SER A 45 -1.70 16.13 -1.26
C SER A 45 -0.32 16.13 -0.60
N HIS A 46 0.47 15.08 -0.83
CA HIS A 46 1.83 14.96 -0.27
C HIS A 46 2.86 15.84 -0.97
N VAL A 47 2.75 16.04 -2.30
CA VAL A 47 3.67 16.91 -3.06
C VAL A 47 3.43 18.39 -2.77
N GLN A 48 2.20 18.80 -2.42
CA GLN A 48 1.91 20.15 -1.93
C GLN A 48 2.71 20.54 -0.67
N GLN A 49 3.25 19.55 0.05
CA GLN A 49 4.10 19.74 1.23
C GLN A 49 5.61 19.82 0.91
N ASN A 50 5.97 20.14 -0.35
CA ASN A 50 7.36 20.27 -0.85
C ASN A 50 8.22 18.99 -0.76
N LYS A 51 7.61 17.80 -0.73
CA LYS A 51 8.34 16.53 -0.80
C LYS A 51 8.50 16.07 -2.25
N SER A 52 9.67 15.53 -2.58
CA SER A 52 9.89 14.86 -3.87
C SER A 52 8.88 13.73 -4.04
N TRP A 53 8.23 13.65 -5.20
CA TRP A 53 7.23 12.61 -5.48
C TRP A 53 7.82 11.20 -5.34
N VAL A 54 9.12 11.03 -5.59
CA VAL A 54 9.84 9.75 -5.46
C VAL A 54 9.89 9.28 -4.00
N GLU A 55 10.07 10.21 -3.08
CA GLU A 55 10.11 9.91 -1.65
C GLU A 55 8.70 9.70 -1.10
N ALA A 56 7.72 10.48 -1.56
CA ALA A 56 6.33 10.35 -1.12
C ALA A 56 5.64 9.08 -1.63
N PHE A 57 6.03 8.58 -2.80
CA PHE A 57 5.39 7.43 -3.44
C PHE A 57 5.34 6.15 -2.58
N PRO A 58 6.44 5.66 -1.98
CA PRO A 58 6.39 4.48 -1.11
C PRO A 58 5.51 4.71 0.14
N PHE A 59 5.49 5.92 0.70
CA PHE A 59 4.63 6.24 1.84
C PHE A 59 3.15 6.24 1.45
N VAL A 60 2.79 6.85 0.32
CA VAL A 60 1.41 6.82 -0.21
C VAL A 60 0.93 5.39 -0.46
N LEU A 61 1.81 4.53 -0.99
CA LEU A 61 1.47 3.12 -1.21
C LEU A 61 1.33 2.34 0.10
N LEU A 62 2.14 2.66 1.11
CA LEU A 62 2.04 2.06 2.43
C LEU A 62 0.75 2.48 3.13
N GLU A 63 0.44 3.78 3.13
CA GLU A 63 -0.82 4.34 3.63
C GLU A 63 -2.02 3.66 2.97
N LEU A 64 -2.03 3.53 1.63
CA LEU A 64 -3.13 2.89 0.92
C LEU A 64 -3.28 1.39 1.25
N ARG A 65 -2.19 0.70 1.61
CA ARG A 65 -2.23 -0.71 2.02
C ARG A 65 -2.74 -0.89 3.43
N ASP A 66 -2.46 0.07 4.31
CA ASP A 66 -2.87 0.02 5.71
C ASP A 66 -4.26 0.64 5.96
N THR A 67 -4.67 1.59 5.11
CA THR A 67 -5.97 2.26 5.23
C THR A 67 -7.11 1.23 5.27
N LEU A 68 -7.91 1.31 6.32
CA LEU A 68 -9.13 0.52 6.45
C LEU A 68 -10.10 0.91 5.34
N LYS A 69 -10.46 -0.06 4.51
CA LYS A 69 -11.51 0.16 3.51
C LYS A 69 -12.86 -0.03 4.19
N GLU A 70 -13.60 1.05 4.39
CA GLU A 70 -14.89 1.04 5.11
C GLU A 70 -15.88 0.01 4.56
N ASP A 71 -15.89 -0.19 3.24
CA ASP A 71 -16.73 -1.19 2.55
C ASP A 71 -16.52 -2.63 3.04
N ILE A 72 -15.27 -2.97 3.41
CA ILE A 72 -14.86 -4.34 3.75
C ILE A 72 -14.53 -4.46 5.25
N ARG A 73 -14.43 -3.33 5.97
CA ARG A 73 -13.99 -3.22 7.38
C ARG A 73 -12.62 -3.84 7.67
N TYR A 74 -11.84 -4.16 6.63
CA TYR A 74 -10.50 -4.70 6.73
C TYR A 74 -9.53 -3.85 5.88
N SER A 75 -8.29 -3.77 6.36
CA SER A 75 -7.15 -3.21 5.63
C SER A 75 -6.70 -4.18 4.54
N SER A 76 -6.13 -3.68 3.43
CA SER A 76 -5.60 -4.56 2.37
C SER A 76 -4.48 -5.46 2.91
N ALA A 77 -3.67 -4.95 3.84
CA ALA A 77 -2.68 -5.76 4.56
C ALA A 77 -3.34 -6.82 5.46
N GLY A 78 -4.41 -6.45 6.16
CA GLY A 78 -5.20 -7.38 6.97
C GLY A 78 -5.80 -8.53 6.16
N LEU A 79 -6.27 -8.26 4.94
CA LEU A 79 -6.79 -9.29 4.05
C LEU A 79 -5.70 -10.19 3.47
N LEU A 80 -4.53 -9.65 3.17
CA LEU A 80 -3.44 -10.42 2.53
C LEU A 80 -2.67 -11.29 3.53
N TYR A 81 -2.43 -10.75 4.73
CA TYR A 81 -1.57 -11.37 5.75
C TYR A 81 -2.35 -11.92 6.95
N GLY A 82 -3.65 -11.67 7.04
CA GLY A 82 -4.49 -12.06 8.19
C GLY A 82 -4.25 -11.21 9.44
N SER A 83 -3.36 -10.21 9.39
CA SER A 83 -3.05 -9.30 10.49
C SER A 83 -2.91 -7.86 10.00
N PRO A 84 -3.37 -6.84 10.76
CA PRO A 84 -3.15 -5.44 10.42
C PRO A 84 -1.65 -5.11 10.40
N LEU A 85 -1.22 -4.26 9.46
CA LEU A 85 0.18 -3.85 9.37
C LEU A 85 0.44 -2.85 10.49
N CYS A 86 1.22 -3.22 11.50
CA CYS A 86 1.61 -2.25 12.52
C CYS A 86 2.55 -1.20 11.87
N LEU A 87 2.04 0.01 11.61
CA LEU A 87 2.88 1.11 11.14
C LEU A 87 3.94 1.43 12.21
N LEU A 88 5.16 1.78 11.78
CA LEU A 88 6.24 2.23 12.67
C LEU A 88 5.76 3.34 13.65
N GLY A 89 4.82 4.19 13.21
CA GLY A 89 4.16 5.19 14.06
C GLY A 89 3.39 4.59 15.23
N GLU A 90 2.61 3.52 15.02
CA GLU A 90 1.86 2.84 16.09
C GLU A 90 2.76 2.08 17.07
N PHE A 91 3.88 1.55 16.57
CA PHE A 91 4.89 0.94 17.45
C PHE A 91 5.52 1.97 18.37
N VAL A 92 5.85 3.16 17.87
CA VAL A 92 6.43 4.24 18.70
C VAL A 92 5.44 4.65 19.80
N THR A 93 4.15 4.80 19.50
CA THR A 93 3.13 5.12 20.51
C THR A 93 2.91 3.99 21.51
N LYS A 94 2.95 2.73 21.07
CA LYS A 94 2.87 1.58 21.97
C LYS A 94 4.08 1.52 22.91
N ILE A 95 5.28 1.72 22.38
CA ILE A 95 6.51 1.70 23.18
C ILE A 95 6.51 2.86 24.19
N SER A 96 6.10 4.07 23.80
CA SER A 96 6.01 5.19 24.76
C SER A 96 5.00 4.92 25.87
N ASN A 97 3.86 4.30 25.55
CA ASN A 97 2.84 3.97 26.55
C ASN A 97 3.30 2.87 27.52
N VAL A 98 4.01 1.85 27.01
CA VAL A 98 4.60 0.78 27.84
C VAL A 98 5.72 1.34 28.74
N LEU A 99 6.60 2.17 28.20
CA LEU A 99 7.65 2.82 28.99
C LEU A 99 7.07 3.74 30.06
N HIS A 100 5.98 4.45 29.76
CA HIS A 100 5.30 5.30 30.74
C HIS A 100 4.61 4.47 31.83
N SER A 101 3.93 3.36 31.48
CA SER A 101 3.31 2.50 32.49
C SER A 101 4.34 1.86 33.42
N ASP A 102 5.45 1.37 32.90
CA ASP A 102 6.51 0.76 33.72
C ASP A 102 7.20 1.76 34.64
N SER A 103 7.32 3.01 34.18
CA SER A 103 7.85 4.11 34.99
C SER A 103 6.88 4.51 36.11
N VAL A 104 5.58 4.55 35.82
CA VAL A 104 4.53 4.87 36.80
C VAL A 104 4.38 3.75 37.83
N GLN A 105 4.46 2.47 37.43
CA GLN A 105 4.41 1.33 38.36
C GLN A 105 5.61 1.27 39.30
N ARG A 106 6.80 1.70 38.84
CA ARG A 106 8.00 1.80 39.68
C ARG A 106 7.92 2.90 40.74
N LEU A 107 7.17 3.98 40.48
CA LEU A 107 6.98 5.08 41.45
C LEU A 107 5.86 4.79 42.46
N GLN A 108 4.92 3.90 42.15
CA GLN A 108 3.84 3.50 43.05
C GLN A 108 4.23 2.36 44.02
N ASN A 109 5.43 1.78 43.86
CA ASN A 109 5.94 0.68 44.68
C ASN A 109 7.09 1.11 45.62
N ILE A 110 7.12 2.39 45.99
CA ILE A 110 7.95 2.99 47.04
C ILE A 110 7.01 3.48 48.14
#